data_AF-A0AAW6SVN2-F1
#
_entry.id   AF-A0AAW6SVN2-F1
#
_cell.length_a   1.000
_cell.length_b   1.000
_cell.length_c   1.000
_cell.angle_alpha   90.00
_cell.angle_beta   90.00
_cell.angle_gamma   90.00
#
_symmetry.space_group_name_H-M   'P 1'
#
loop_
_entity.id
_entity.type
_entity.pdbx_description
1 polymer ?
#
loop_
_entity_poly.entity_id
_entity_poly.type
_entity_poly.pdbx_seq_one_letter_code
_entity_poly.pdbx_strand_id
1 'polypeptide(L)' 'MLKRKELKPTVAPGMNDAEELNEEATEQDIETGDYTSVTTLSWDEVDPSET' A
#
# COMPACT_ATOMS: atom_id res chain seq x y z
N MET A 1 3.84 -33.92 13.51
CA MET A 1 4.28 -33.84 12.10
C MET A 1 3.90 -32.48 11.54
N LEU A 2 4.85 -31.56 11.35
CA LEU A 2 4.57 -30.31 10.63
C LEU A 2 4.54 -30.62 9.12
N LYS A 3 3.35 -30.52 8.50
CA LYS A 3 3.22 -30.52 7.04
C LYS A 3 3.95 -29.29 6.51
N ARG A 4 5.08 -29.49 5.83
CA ARG A 4 5.74 -28.44 5.05
C ARG A 4 4.78 -28.06 3.92
N LYS A 5 4.05 -26.95 4.09
CA LYS A 5 3.33 -26.30 2.99
C LYS A 5 4.40 -25.94 1.95
N GLU A 6 4.25 -26.41 0.72
CA GLU A 6 5.09 -25.99 -0.39
C GLU A 6 4.94 -24.47 -0.54
N LEU A 7 5.92 -23.70 -0.03
CA LEU A 7 5.94 -22.25 -0.10
C LEU A 7 6.21 -21.88 -1.56
N LYS A 8 5.14 -21.82 -2.36
CA LYS A 8 5.18 -21.17 -3.66
C LYS A 8 5.64 -19.73 -3.41
N PRO A 9 6.51 -19.15 -4.26
CA PRO A 9 6.84 -17.74 -4.15
C PRO A 9 5.53 -16.94 -4.23
N THR A 10 5.22 -16.24 -3.14
CA THR A 10 4.10 -15.31 -3.05
C THR A 10 4.66 -13.90 -2.95
N VAL A 11 3.89 -12.93 -3.43
CA VAL A 11 4.19 -11.53 -3.18
C VAL A 11 4.16 -11.29 -1.67
N ALA A 12 5.14 -10.55 -1.14
CA ALA A 12 5.13 -10.18 0.27
C ALA A 12 3.91 -9.30 0.54
N PRO A 13 3.19 -9.49 1.66
CA PRO A 13 2.23 -8.49 2.14
C PRO A 13 2.99 -7.15 2.21
N GLY A 14 2.53 -6.10 1.54
CA GLY A 14 3.33 -4.87 1.34
C GLY A 14 3.54 -4.48 -0.12
N MET A 15 3.75 -5.48 -1.00
CA MET A 15 4.38 -5.24 -2.30
C MET A 15 3.39 -4.80 -3.40
N ASN A 16 2.08 -4.98 -3.18
CA ASN A 16 1.01 -4.61 -4.11
C ASN A 16 -0.05 -3.73 -3.42
N ASP A 17 0.32 -3.10 -2.32
CA ASP A 17 -0.63 -2.50 -1.38
C ASP A 17 -1.09 -1.11 -1.81
N ALA A 18 -0.61 -0.58 -2.95
CA ALA A 18 -0.98 0.75 -3.41
C ALA A 18 -2.48 0.87 -3.68
N GLU A 19 -3.13 -0.16 -4.23
CA GLU A 19 -4.59 -0.12 -4.45
C GLU A 19 -5.37 -0.16 -3.13
N GLU A 20 -4.93 -0.99 -2.19
CA GLU A 20 -5.56 -1.15 -0.87
C GLU A 20 -5.36 0.08 0.03
N LEU A 21 -4.15 0.67 0.03
CA LEU A 21 -3.83 1.88 0.81
C LEU A 21 -4.51 3.15 0.27
N ASN A 22 -4.91 3.14 -1.00
CA ASN A 22 -5.63 4.26 -1.62
C ASN A 22 -7.16 4.07 -1.58
N GLU A 23 -7.67 2.99 -0.95
CA GLU A 23 -9.11 2.80 -0.78
C GLU A 23 -9.68 3.91 0.12
N GLU A 24 -10.78 4.53 -0.33
CA GLU A 24 -11.45 5.57 0.43
C GLU A 24 -12.26 4.94 1.58
N ALA A 25 -12.09 5.47 2.78
CA ALA A 25 -12.90 5.09 3.93
C ALA A 25 -14.36 5.51 3.72
N THR A 26 -15.31 4.67 4.13
CA THR A 26 -16.73 5.03 4.07
C THR A 26 -17.10 6.04 5.16
N GLU A 27 -18.26 6.69 5.04
CA GLU A 27 -18.74 7.63 6.08
C GLU A 27 -18.84 6.97 7.47
N GLN A 28 -19.27 5.71 7.52
CA GLN A 28 -19.39 4.94 8.76
C GLN A 28 -18.02 4.64 9.37
N ASP A 29 -17.01 4.34 8.55
CA ASP A 29 -15.65 4.06 9.00
C ASP A 29 -15.01 5.32 9.59
N ILE A 30 -15.27 6.48 8.98
CA ILE A 30 -14.85 7.78 9.50
C ILE A 30 -15.55 8.09 10.83
N GLU A 31 -16.86 7.86 10.93
CA GLU A 31 -17.64 8.11 12.15
C GLU A 31 -17.18 7.23 13.32
N THR A 32 -16.86 5.96 13.04
CA THR A 32 -16.44 4.99 14.06
C THR A 32 -14.94 5.03 14.36
N GLY A 33 -14.16 5.74 13.53
CA GLY A 33 -12.70 5.85 13.66
C GLY A 33 -11.93 4.63 13.11
N ASP A 34 -12.59 3.78 12.32
CA ASP A 34 -12.00 2.59 11.69
C ASP A 34 -11.34 2.96 10.35
N TYR A 35 -10.34 3.84 10.39
CA TYR A 35 -9.60 4.24 9.20
C TYR A 35 -8.14 4.57 9.53
N THR A 36 -7.30 4.55 8.50
CA THR A 36 -5.90 5.00 8.60
C THR A 36 -5.67 6.17 7.66
N SER A 37 -4.95 7.19 8.12
CA SER A 37 -4.55 8.30 7.25
C SER A 37 -3.27 7.94 6.50
N VAL A 38 -3.37 7.93 5.17
CA VAL A 38 -2.24 7.67 4.26
C VAL A 38 -1.77 9.00 3.65
N THR A 39 -0.45 9.22 3.63
CA THR A 39 0.16 10.38 2.96
C THR A 39 1.13 9.87 1.91
N THR A 40 0.85 10.17 0.65
CA THR A 40 1.70 9.78 -0.49
C THR A 40 2.63 10.92 -0.86
N LEU A 41 3.94 10.68 -0.82
CA LEU A 41 4.96 11.62 -1.27
C LEU A 41 5.44 11.21 -2.66
N SER A 42 5.25 12.09 -3.64
CA SER A 42 5.82 11.94 -4.98
C SER A 42 6.93 12.98 -5.18
N TRP A 43 8.13 12.53 -5.54
CA TRP A 43 9.20 13.42 -5.99
C TRP A 43 9.09 13.57 -7.51
N ASP A 44 8.84 14.79 -7.97
CA ASP A 44 8.88 15.16 -9.39
C ASP A 44 10.28 15.68 -9.71
N GLU A 45 11.18 14.78 -10.11
CA GLU A 45 12.47 15.16 -10.65
C GLU A 45 12.25 15.72 -12.06
N VAL A 46 11.89 17.01 -12.16
CA VAL A 46 12.22 17.78 -13.37
C VAL A 46 13.72 17.71 -13.51
N ASP A 47 14.22 16.94 -14.48
CA ASP A 47 15.60 17.03 -14.95
C ASP A 47 15.74 18.42 -15.60
N PRO A 48 16.34 19.45 -14.97
CA PRO A 48 16.85 20.52 -15.77
C PRO A 48 17.98 19.87 -16.55
N SER A 49 17.72 19.55 -17.81
CA SER A 49 18.73 19.10 -18.76
C SER A 49 19.74 20.24 -18.89
N GLU A 50 20.67 20.33 -17.94
CA GLU A 50 21.79 21.24 -17.96
C GLU A 50 22.88 20.52 -18.76
N THR A 51 23.08 21.07 -19.97
CA THR A 51 24.17 20.90 -20.93
C THR A 51 24.07 19.81 -21.99
#